data_AF-A0A358A292-F1
#
_entry.id   AF-A0A358A292-F1
#
_cell.length_a   1.000
_cell.length_b   1.000
_cell.length_c   1.000
_cell.angle_alpha   90.00
_cell.angle_beta   90.00
_cell.angle_gamma   90.00
#
_symmetry.space_group_name_H-M   'P 1'
#
loop_
_entity.id
_entity.type
_entity.pdbx_description
1 polymer ?
#
loop_
_entity_poly.entity_id
_entity_poly.type
_entity_poly.pdbx_seq_one_letter_code
_entity_poly.pdbx_strand_id
1 'polypeptide(L)'
;MVGAMTDQPPLEPDIAVPTHDEPAAIDLEPKPQRWRAWARSIAPQQVATFVLVAVSTVFVAWNVQPDLWLDNTTPTGGDMGAHVWSPAYLRDVLLPEFRLTGWSPDWYAGFPAFTFYMVIPSLLIVMVNVGLGGPFWVPVVAAGALGTSLVLVRDRIDTTPARDAALR
;
A
#
# COMPACT_ATOMS: atom_id res chain seq x y z
N MET A 1 -68.46 -69.71 26.24
CA MET A 1 -69.17 -68.44 26.01
C MET A 1 -69.24 -67.67 27.31
N VAL A 2 -68.35 -66.71 27.54
CA VAL A 2 -68.56 -65.51 28.37
C VAL A 2 -67.64 -64.44 27.78
N GLY A 3 -68.20 -63.33 27.33
CA GLY A 3 -67.46 -62.10 27.02
C GLY A 3 -67.64 -61.07 28.15
N ALA A 4 -67.07 -59.87 27.92
CA ALA A 4 -67.04 -58.65 28.75
C ALA A 4 -65.72 -58.50 29.52
N MET A 5 -65.09 -57.33 29.66
CA MET A 5 -65.29 -55.96 29.17
C MET A 5 -64.01 -55.19 29.60
N THR A 6 -63.66 -54.18 28.81
CA THR A 6 -62.52 -53.25 28.85
C THR A 6 -62.09 -52.67 30.22
N ASP A 7 -60.78 -52.40 30.36
CA ASP A 7 -60.27 -51.08 30.77
C ASP A 7 -58.75 -50.97 30.53
N GLN A 8 -58.31 -50.05 29.66
CA GLN A 8 -56.92 -49.58 29.60
C GLN A 8 -56.91 -48.05 29.54
N PRO A 9 -56.14 -47.37 30.42
CA PRO A 9 -56.13 -45.90 30.54
C PRO A 9 -55.32 -45.22 29.42
N PRO A 10 -55.44 -43.88 29.25
CA PRO A 10 -54.88 -43.14 28.10
C PRO A 10 -53.35 -43.10 28.11
N LEU A 11 -52.74 -43.17 26.92
CA LEU A 11 -51.30 -43.14 26.67
C LEU A 11 -50.65 -41.84 27.17
N GLU A 12 -49.57 -41.94 27.95
CA GLU A 12 -48.71 -40.79 28.31
C GLU A 12 -48.12 -40.16 27.03
N PRO A 13 -47.99 -38.82 26.95
CA PRO A 13 -47.32 -38.18 25.83
C PRO A 13 -45.82 -38.46 25.89
N ASP A 14 -45.31 -39.02 24.80
CA ASP A 14 -43.89 -39.33 24.58
C ASP A 14 -43.08 -38.03 24.55
N ILE A 15 -42.56 -37.61 25.71
CA ILE A 15 -41.67 -36.44 25.80
C ILE A 15 -40.29 -36.90 25.31
N ALA A 16 -40.00 -36.61 24.05
CA ALA A 16 -38.68 -36.78 23.46
C ALA A 16 -37.67 -35.91 24.22
N VAL A 17 -36.84 -36.55 25.06
CA VAL A 17 -35.65 -35.94 25.63
C VAL A 17 -34.69 -35.68 24.47
N PRO A 18 -34.29 -34.43 24.19
CA PRO A 18 -33.34 -34.16 23.12
C PRO A 18 -32.01 -34.79 23.52
N THR A 19 -31.61 -35.87 22.84
CA THR A 19 -30.23 -36.35 22.89
C THR A 19 -29.35 -35.20 22.41
N HIS A 20 -28.53 -34.65 23.31
CA HIS A 20 -27.49 -33.72 22.91
C HIS A 20 -26.53 -34.47 21.98
N ASP A 21 -26.68 -34.22 20.68
CA ASP A 21 -25.73 -34.65 19.68
C ASP A 21 -24.32 -34.21 20.09
N GLU A 22 -23.38 -35.14 19.94
CA GLU A 22 -21.95 -35.02 20.20
C GLU A 22 -21.40 -33.59 19.94
N PRO A 23 -20.51 -33.06 20.80
CA PRO A 23 -19.95 -31.73 20.58
C PRO A 23 -19.30 -31.70 19.20
N ALA A 24 -19.83 -30.86 18.32
CA ALA A 24 -19.37 -30.68 16.96
C ALA A 24 -17.84 -30.63 16.95
N ALA A 25 -17.23 -31.65 16.35
CA ALA A 25 -15.80 -31.66 16.12
C ALA A 25 -15.45 -30.33 15.46
N ILE A 26 -14.67 -29.50 16.14
CA ILE A 26 -14.17 -28.27 15.55
C ILE A 26 -13.24 -28.74 14.44
N ASP A 27 -13.74 -28.69 13.21
CA ASP A 27 -12.96 -28.94 11.99
C ASP A 27 -11.84 -27.89 11.92
N LEU A 28 -10.72 -28.21 12.54
CA LEU A 28 -9.45 -27.56 12.30
C LEU A 28 -8.94 -28.04 10.94
N GLU A 29 -9.66 -27.74 9.87
CA GLU A 29 -9.10 -27.93 8.53
C GLU A 29 -7.81 -27.10 8.47
N PRO A 30 -6.64 -27.74 8.26
CA PRO A 30 -5.43 -26.97 8.08
C PRO A 30 -5.66 -26.14 6.82
N LYS A 31 -5.21 -24.89 6.83
CA LYS A 31 -5.41 -23.94 5.72
C LYS A 31 -4.23 -23.90 4.71
N PRO A 32 -3.63 -25.01 4.20
CA PRO A 32 -2.55 -24.93 3.22
C PRO A 32 -3.07 -24.88 1.77
N GLN A 33 -4.38 -24.87 1.52
CA GLN A 33 -4.91 -24.93 0.14
C GLN A 33 -4.88 -23.58 -0.59
N ARG A 34 -4.95 -22.45 0.14
CA ARG A 34 -5.05 -21.10 -0.47
C ARG A 34 -3.82 -20.70 -1.28
N TRP A 35 -2.61 -21.03 -0.83
CA TRP A 35 -1.38 -20.65 -1.54
C TRP A 35 -1.17 -21.48 -2.82
N ARG A 36 -1.59 -22.76 -2.82
CA ARG A 36 -1.51 -23.64 -4.01
C ARG A 36 -2.54 -23.24 -5.08
N ALA A 37 -3.74 -22.87 -4.66
CA ALA A 37 -4.76 -22.34 -5.58
C ALA A 37 -4.32 -21.00 -6.19
N TRP A 38 -3.73 -20.12 -5.37
CA TRP A 38 -3.16 -18.85 -5.84
C TRP A 38 -1.97 -19.05 -6.81
N ALA A 39 -1.03 -19.94 -6.49
CA ALA A 39 0.11 -20.24 -7.36
C ALA A 39 -0.32 -20.80 -8.73
N ARG A 40 -1.40 -21.59 -8.79
CA ARG A 40 -1.99 -22.10 -10.04
C ARG A 40 -2.80 -21.04 -10.81
N SER A 41 -3.21 -19.96 -10.14
CA SER A 41 -3.88 -18.82 -10.78
C SER A 41 -2.93 -17.83 -11.44
N ILE A 42 -1.62 -18.03 -11.30
CA ILE A 42 -0.61 -17.20 -11.96
C ILE A 42 -0.64 -17.53 -13.45
N ALA A 43 -1.28 -16.65 -14.21
CA ALA A 43 -1.31 -16.76 -15.66
C ALA A 43 0.11 -16.54 -16.23
N PRO A 44 0.54 -17.26 -17.27
CA PRO A 44 1.88 -17.09 -17.86
C PRO A 44 2.17 -15.64 -18.29
N GLN A 45 1.12 -14.88 -18.62
CA GLN A 45 1.18 -13.45 -18.90
C GLN A 45 1.67 -12.66 -17.67
N GLN A 46 1.21 -12.98 -16.46
CA GLN A 46 1.64 -12.31 -15.22
C GLN A 46 3.11 -12.57 -14.91
N VAL A 47 3.59 -13.78 -15.18
CA VAL A 47 5.02 -14.11 -15.07
C VAL A 47 5.83 -13.30 -16.08
N ALA A 48 5.38 -13.26 -17.34
CA ALA A 48 6.06 -12.49 -18.38
C ALA A 48 6.12 -10.99 -18.05
N THR A 49 5.02 -10.40 -17.58
CA THR A 49 4.98 -9.00 -17.11
C THR A 49 5.94 -8.78 -15.96
N PHE A 50 5.93 -9.64 -14.95
CA PHE A 50 6.82 -9.52 -13.80
C PHE A 50 8.29 -9.58 -14.22
N VAL A 51 8.65 -10.53 -15.08
CA VAL A 51 10.03 -10.66 -15.61
C VAL A 51 10.43 -9.42 -16.39
N LEU A 52 9.58 -8.93 -17.30
CA LEU A 52 9.87 -7.73 -18.09
C LEU A 52 10.07 -6.49 -17.22
N VAL A 53 9.20 -6.29 -16.23
CA VAL A 53 9.33 -5.17 -15.28
C VAL A 53 10.61 -5.33 -14.47
N ALA A 54 10.87 -6.51 -13.89
CA ALA A 54 12.06 -6.76 -13.08
C ALA A 54 13.35 -6.53 -13.88
N VAL A 55 13.44 -7.06 -15.10
CA VAL A 55 14.60 -6.87 -15.98
C VAL A 55 14.76 -5.39 -16.34
N SER A 56 13.66 -4.70 -16.68
CA SER A 56 13.71 -3.26 -16.99
C SER A 56 14.17 -2.43 -15.79
N THR A 57 13.67 -2.74 -14.59
CA THR A 57 14.07 -2.07 -13.35
C THR A 57 15.55 -2.32 -13.05
N VAL A 58 16.03 -3.56 -13.15
CA VAL A 58 17.45 -3.88 -12.94
C VAL A 58 18.32 -3.19 -13.98
N PHE A 59 17.89 -3.16 -15.24
CA PHE A 59 18.61 -2.46 -16.31
C PHE A 59 18.73 -0.96 -16.01
N VAL A 60 17.64 -0.30 -15.61
CA VAL A 60 17.68 1.12 -15.23
C VAL A 60 18.57 1.34 -14.00
N ALA A 61 18.42 0.51 -12.96
CA ALA A 61 19.25 0.59 -11.76
C ALA A 61 20.75 0.47 -12.08
N TRP A 62 21.11 -0.40 -13.02
CA TRP A 62 22.48 -0.56 -13.49
C TRP A 62 22.98 0.66 -14.27
N ASN A 63 22.13 1.27 -15.12
CA ASN A 63 22.48 2.45 -15.90
C ASN A 63 22.72 3.70 -15.03
N VAL A 64 22.03 3.81 -13.89
CA VAL A 64 22.24 4.91 -12.94
C VAL A 64 23.40 4.68 -11.96
N GLN A 65 24.31 3.74 -12.29
CA GLN A 65 25.60 3.52 -11.61
C GLN A 65 25.45 3.32 -10.09
N PRO A 66 25.00 2.13 -9.64
CA PRO A 66 24.67 1.87 -8.23
C PRO A 66 25.84 2.04 -7.27
N ASP A 67 27.07 1.88 -7.76
CA ASP A 67 28.29 2.09 -6.99
C ASP A 67 28.41 3.53 -6.47
N LEU A 68 27.81 4.50 -7.16
CA LEU A 68 27.88 5.93 -6.80
C LEU A 68 26.75 6.40 -5.89
N TRP A 69 25.75 5.57 -5.58
CA TRP A 69 24.55 6.03 -4.87
C TRP A 69 24.82 6.55 -3.46
N LEU A 70 25.87 6.03 -2.82
CA LEU A 70 26.27 6.38 -1.45
C LEU A 70 27.57 7.18 -1.41
N ASP A 71 28.18 7.42 -2.57
CA ASP A 71 29.37 8.24 -2.67
C ASP A 71 29.02 9.72 -2.52
N ASN A 72 29.90 10.47 -1.88
CA ASN A 72 29.74 11.91 -1.69
C ASN A 72 30.10 12.67 -2.97
N THR A 73 29.36 12.40 -4.04
CA THR A 73 29.49 13.05 -5.35
C THR A 73 28.14 13.57 -5.80
N THR A 74 28.14 14.62 -6.62
CA THR A 74 26.91 15.08 -7.26
C THR A 74 26.69 14.29 -8.55
N PRO A 75 25.51 13.69 -8.78
CA PRO A 75 25.23 12.99 -10.02
C PRO A 75 25.44 13.93 -11.22
N THR A 76 26.30 13.53 -12.14
CA THR A 76 26.56 14.29 -13.38
C THR A 76 25.48 14.00 -14.42
N GLY A 77 25.03 15.02 -15.14
CA GLY A 77 23.96 14.92 -16.14
C GLY A 77 23.36 16.29 -16.43
N GLY A 78 22.33 16.34 -17.30
CA GLY A 78 21.75 17.57 -17.84
C GLY A 78 21.48 18.69 -16.83
N ASP A 79 20.28 18.73 -16.26
CA ASP A 79 19.82 19.80 -15.37
C ASP A 79 20.07 19.50 -13.87
N MET A 80 20.79 18.42 -13.55
CA MET A 80 21.00 17.98 -12.16
C MET A 80 21.67 19.05 -11.29
N GLY A 81 22.59 19.82 -11.86
CA GLY A 81 23.21 20.96 -11.18
C GLY A 81 22.19 22.01 -10.71
N ALA A 82 21.11 22.23 -11.47
CA ALA A 82 20.04 23.16 -11.06
C ALA A 82 19.23 22.61 -9.88
N HIS A 83 19.03 21.28 -9.82
CA HIS A 83 18.32 20.62 -8.73
C HIS A 83 19.13 20.57 -7.43
N VAL A 84 20.46 20.53 -7.48
CA VAL A 84 21.33 20.66 -6.30
C VAL A 84 21.46 22.12 -5.86
N TRP A 85 21.55 23.05 -6.82
CA TRP A 85 21.65 24.49 -6.55
C TRP A 85 20.41 25.03 -5.84
N SER A 86 19.20 24.68 -6.29
CA SER A 86 17.97 25.27 -5.77
C SER A 86 17.75 25.10 -4.25
N PRO A 87 17.89 23.91 -3.63
CA PRO A 87 17.80 23.78 -2.18
C PRO A 87 18.97 24.45 -1.45
N ALA A 88 20.16 24.51 -2.04
CA ALA A 88 21.31 25.20 -1.44
C ALA A 88 21.06 26.71 -1.36
N TYR A 89 20.63 27.33 -2.47
CA TYR A 89 20.29 28.75 -2.51
C TYR A 89 19.12 29.09 -1.58
N LEU A 90 18.09 28.24 -1.56
CA LEU A 90 16.96 28.40 -0.64
C LEU A 90 17.41 28.35 0.82
N ARG A 91 18.25 27.38 1.19
CA ARG A 91 18.78 27.23 2.56
C ARG A 91 19.68 28.38 2.99
N ASP A 92 20.60 28.78 2.12
CA ASP A 92 21.71 29.65 2.50
C ASP A 92 21.39 31.14 2.33
N VAL A 93 20.46 31.49 1.43
CA VAL A 93 20.17 32.88 1.07
C VAL A 93 18.73 33.28 1.41
N LEU A 94 17.74 32.48 1.00
CA LEU A 94 16.33 32.91 1.11
C LEU A 94 15.71 32.66 2.49
N LEU A 95 15.87 31.45 3.03
CA LEU A 95 15.28 31.08 4.33
C LEU A 95 15.80 31.91 5.52
N PRO A 96 17.09 32.29 5.60
CA PRO A 96 17.58 33.18 6.66
C PRO A 96 16.92 34.56 6.63
N GLU A 97 16.47 35.02 5.46
CA GLU A 97 15.73 36.27 5.29
C GLU A 97 14.19 36.08 5.39
N PHE A 98 13.73 34.88 5.74
CA PHE A 98 12.31 34.49 5.74
C PHE A 98 11.60 34.70 4.39
N ARG A 99 12.34 34.46 3.30
CA ARG A 99 11.82 34.55 1.92
C ARG A 99 11.73 33.17 1.28
N LEU A 100 10.81 33.05 0.32
CA LEU A 100 10.66 31.86 -0.51
C LEU A 100 11.00 32.12 -1.98
N THR A 101 11.18 33.38 -2.36
CA THR A 101 11.55 33.82 -3.71
C THR A 101 12.56 34.97 -3.62
N GLY A 102 13.34 35.18 -4.68
CA GLY A 102 14.32 36.27 -4.72
C GLY A 102 15.07 36.36 -6.05
N TRP A 103 15.92 37.37 -6.19
CA TRP A 103 16.84 37.46 -7.33
C TRP A 103 18.13 36.74 -6.98
N SER A 104 18.48 35.71 -7.75
CA SER A 104 19.82 35.13 -7.67
C SER A 104 20.75 35.88 -8.63
N PRO A 105 21.96 36.28 -8.19
CA PRO A 105 22.99 36.82 -9.07
C PRO A 105 23.76 35.72 -9.83
N ASP A 106 23.42 34.44 -9.63
CA ASP A 106 24.03 33.33 -10.33
C ASP A 106 23.63 33.34 -11.82
N TRP A 107 24.45 32.73 -12.67
CA TRP A 107 24.29 32.64 -14.14
C TRP A 107 23.99 33.98 -14.86
N TYR A 108 24.89 34.38 -15.75
CA TYR A 108 24.77 35.60 -16.56
C TYR A 108 24.55 36.86 -15.70
N ALA A 109 23.39 37.52 -15.83
CA ALA A 109 23.02 38.72 -15.10
C ALA A 109 22.17 38.42 -13.86
N GLY A 110 21.92 37.15 -13.57
CA GLY A 110 20.97 36.72 -12.55
C GLY A 110 19.60 36.37 -13.12
N PHE A 111 18.76 35.80 -12.26
CA PHE A 111 17.40 35.38 -12.61
C PHE A 111 16.49 35.34 -11.37
N PRO A 112 15.15 35.38 -11.56
CA PRO A 112 14.20 35.33 -10.46
C PRO A 112 14.01 33.89 -9.95
N ALA A 113 14.71 33.55 -8.86
CA ALA A 113 14.65 32.27 -8.18
C ALA A 113 13.28 32.06 -7.50
N PHE A 114 12.67 30.89 -7.73
CA PHE A 114 11.38 30.45 -7.19
C PHE A 114 10.16 31.35 -7.49
N THR A 115 10.30 32.33 -8.38
CA THR A 115 9.15 33.15 -8.83
C THR A 115 8.23 32.36 -9.76
N PHE A 116 8.80 31.52 -10.61
CA PHE A 116 8.05 30.75 -11.62
C PHE A 116 8.09 29.23 -11.38
N TYR A 117 8.86 28.79 -10.39
CA TYR A 117 9.05 27.38 -10.06
C TYR A 117 8.48 27.07 -8.68
N MET A 118 8.00 25.84 -8.53
CA MET A 118 7.54 25.30 -7.26
C MET A 118 8.66 25.25 -6.22
N VAL A 119 8.48 25.94 -5.09
CA VAL A 119 9.44 25.98 -3.97
C VAL A 119 9.36 24.73 -3.08
N ILE A 120 8.23 24.02 -3.12
CA ILE A 120 7.94 22.87 -2.25
C ILE A 120 8.99 21.75 -2.38
N PRO A 121 9.38 21.29 -3.60
CA PRO A 121 10.40 20.25 -3.72
C PRO A 121 11.74 20.64 -3.07
N SER A 122 12.20 21.87 -3.27
CA SER A 122 13.44 22.34 -2.66
C SER A 122 13.33 22.47 -1.13
N LEU A 123 12.17 22.90 -0.59
CA LEU A 123 11.92 22.89 0.86
C LEU A 123 11.99 21.49 1.46
N LEU A 124 11.41 20.49 0.79
CA LEU A 124 11.46 19.10 1.24
C LEU A 124 12.91 18.59 1.29
N ILE A 125 13.73 18.92 0.28
CA ILE A 125 15.15 18.58 0.27
C ILE A 125 15.89 19.28 1.41
N VAL A 126 15.64 20.58 1.64
CA VAL A 126 16.24 21.32 2.76
C VAL A 126 15.85 20.69 4.10
N MET A 127 14.57 20.31 4.27
CA MET A 127 14.07 19.65 5.49
C MET A 127 14.80 18.33 5.77
N VAL A 128 15.05 17.52 4.75
CA VAL A 128 15.87 16.29 4.89
C VAL A 128 17.32 16.65 5.23
N ASN A 129 17.91 17.59 4.51
CA ASN A 129 19.31 18.00 4.67
C ASN A 129 19.63 18.52 6.07
N VAL A 130 18.72 19.28 6.69
CA VAL A 130 18.91 19.79 8.07
C VAL A 130 18.47 18.80 9.15
N GLY A 131 18.07 17.58 8.78
CA GLY A 131 17.66 16.53 9.73
C GLY A 131 16.24 16.66 10.29
N LEU A 132 15.44 17.59 9.78
CA LEU A 132 14.00 17.67 10.10
C LEU A 132 13.21 16.51 9.47
N GLY A 133 13.87 15.65 8.69
CA GLY A 133 13.29 14.48 8.06
C GLY A 133 13.11 13.22 8.91
N GLY A 134 13.15 13.29 10.24
CA GLY A 134 12.84 12.13 11.08
C GLY A 134 11.32 11.89 11.23
N PRO A 135 10.68 12.34 12.31
CA PRO A 135 9.27 12.08 12.59
C PRO A 135 8.28 12.61 11.53
N PHE A 136 8.69 13.61 10.74
CA PHE A 136 7.83 14.29 9.76
C PHE A 136 7.57 13.48 8.48
N TRP A 137 8.40 12.49 8.14
CA TRP A 137 8.15 11.64 6.95
C TRP A 137 7.23 10.47 7.22
N VAL A 138 7.11 10.05 8.49
CA VAL A 138 6.19 8.98 8.93
C VAL A 138 4.74 9.25 8.46
N PRO A 139 4.14 10.44 8.66
CA PRO A 139 2.78 10.70 8.19
C PRO A 139 2.67 10.73 6.66
N VAL A 140 3.70 11.15 5.92
CA VAL A 140 3.68 11.18 4.45
C VAL A 140 3.68 9.77 3.87
N VAL A 141 4.58 8.91 4.38
CA VAL A 141 4.65 7.49 3.98
C VAL A 141 3.37 6.75 4.40
N ALA A 142 2.87 7.02 5.60
CA ALA A 142 1.62 6.43 6.09
C ALA A 142 0.42 6.82 5.22
N ALA A 143 0.31 8.10 4.82
CA ALA A 143 -0.78 8.58 3.95
C ALA A 143 -0.73 7.92 2.56
N GLY A 144 0.47 7.77 1.98
CA GLY A 144 0.64 7.06 0.72
C GLY A 144 0.21 5.59 0.80
N ALA A 145 0.70 4.88 1.83
CA ALA A 145 0.33 3.48 2.06
C ALA A 145 -1.17 3.31 2.31
N LEU A 146 -1.80 4.23 3.03
CA LEU A 146 -3.23 4.21 3.34
C LEU A 146 -4.08 4.53 2.10
N GLY A 147 -3.63 5.46 1.25
CA GLY A 147 -4.25 5.74 -0.05
C GLY A 147 -4.22 4.52 -0.98
N THR A 148 -3.07 3.87 -1.12
CA THR A 148 -2.95 2.62 -1.89
C THR A 148 -3.84 1.51 -1.29
N SER A 149 -3.84 1.37 0.04
CA SER A 149 -4.69 0.38 0.72
C SER A 149 -6.17 0.63 0.49
N LEU A 150 -6.62 1.90 0.51
CA LEU A 150 -8.00 2.27 0.22
C LEU A 150 -8.39 1.97 -1.23
N VAL A 151 -7.50 2.22 -2.20
CA VAL A 151 -7.73 1.87 -3.61
C VAL A 151 -7.86 0.36 -3.77
N LEU A 152 -6.95 -0.41 -3.18
CA LEU A 152 -6.99 -1.87 -3.25
C LEU A 152 -8.23 -2.46 -2.56
N VAL A 153 -8.69 -1.85 -1.45
CA VAL A 153 -9.93 -2.27 -0.76
C VAL A 153 -11.17 -1.91 -1.58
N ARG A 154 -11.19 -0.73 -2.19
CA ARG A 154 -12.29 -0.31 -3.09
C ARG A 154 -12.42 -1.26 -4.27
N ASP A 155 -11.32 -1.55 -4.96
CA ASP A 155 -11.31 -2.47 -6.11
C ASP A 155 -11.75 -3.89 -5.71
N ARG A 156 -11.51 -4.29 -4.45
CA ARG A 156 -11.94 -5.59 -3.90
C ARG A 156 -13.44 -5.65 -3.60
N ILE A 157 -14.04 -4.53 -3.21
CA ILE A 157 -15.49 -4.44 -2.94
C ILE A 157 -16.26 -4.43 -4.26
N ASP A 158 -15.77 -3.66 -5.24
CA ASP A 158 -16.39 -3.54 -6.56
C ASP A 158 -16.34 -4.86 -7.36
N THR A 159 -15.42 -5.77 -7.02
CA THR A 159 -15.26 -7.10 -7.63
C THR A 159 -15.95 -8.25 -6.88
N THR A 160 -16.89 -7.97 -5.95
CA THR A 160 -17.69 -9.01 -5.30
C THR A 160 -19.09 -9.15 -5.95
N PRO A 161 -19.25 -9.87 -7.08
CA PRO A 161 -20.57 -10.20 -7.62
C PRO A 161 -21.09 -11.46 -6.91
N ALA A 162 -21.51 -11.37 -5.64
CA ALA A 162 -22.03 -12.56 -4.95
C ALA A 162 -22.89 -12.33 -3.68
N ARG A 163 -23.43 -11.14 -3.42
CA ARG A 163 -24.42 -10.96 -2.33
C ARG A 163 -25.86 -10.73 -2.79
N ASP A 164 -26.06 -10.28 -4.03
CA ASP A 164 -27.40 -9.93 -4.52
C ASP A 164 -28.13 -11.10 -5.21
N ALA A 165 -27.41 -12.17 -5.55
CA ALA A 165 -28.01 -13.37 -6.17
C ALA A 165 -28.62 -14.35 -5.16
N ALA A 166 -28.32 -14.20 -3.86
CA ALA A 166 -28.83 -15.09 -2.80
C ALA A 166 -30.12 -14.57 -2.13
N LEU A 167 -30.64 -13.43 -2.57
CA LEU A 167 -31.84 -12.77 -2.00
C LEU A 167 -32.96 -12.58 -3.03
N ARG A 168 -32.93 -13.29 -4.16
CA ARG A 168 -34.03 -13.32 -5.14
C ARG A 168 -34.55 -14.74 -5.33
#